data_AF-A0A1F4BJT3-F1
#
_entry.id   AF-A0A1F4BJT3-F1
#
_cell.length_a   1.000
_cell.length_b   1.000
_cell.length_c   1.000
_cell.angle_alpha   90.00
_cell.angle_beta   90.00
_cell.angle_gamma   90.00
#
_symmetry.space_group_name_H-M   'P 1'
#
loop_
_entity.id
_entity.type
_entity.pdbx_description
1 polymer ?
#
loop_
_entity_poly.entity_id
_entity_poly.type
_entity_poly.pdbx_seq_one_letter_code
_entity_poly.pdbx_strand_id
1 'polypeptide(L)'
;MIRSAPRSFGLILAALLAPGAGLAADASPFDNLAQSRYVHCAFYKSYDVDPATGDRIMVEGRSQSLTHFQAIRDGRARQISTRVAGARNVRVLHGGKYLHFVDHMAGMYVLTTVYGCLDRDARGGACVTYGAVQSRHFDPRVLSDPDAVYEALKDSSDPGFCDHSFVNVQEASSSK
;
A
#
# COMPACT_ATOMS: atom_id res chain seq x y z
N MET A 1 39.38 -77.97 -16.94
CA MET A 1 38.00 -77.69 -16.49
C MET A 1 37.94 -76.20 -16.13
N ILE A 2 37.40 -75.36 -17.03
CA ILE A 2 36.03 -74.77 -17.06
C ILE A 2 35.90 -73.48 -16.22
N ARG A 3 35.82 -72.38 -16.98
CA ARG A 3 35.16 -71.05 -16.80
C ARG A 3 34.33 -70.83 -15.53
N SER A 4 34.34 -69.58 -15.01
CA SER A 4 33.25 -68.60 -15.16
C SER A 4 33.45 -67.33 -14.30
N ALA A 5 33.07 -66.17 -14.85
CA ALA A 5 32.88 -64.90 -14.16
C ALA A 5 31.36 -64.62 -13.97
N PRO A 6 30.99 -63.75 -13.01
CA PRO A 6 29.99 -62.68 -13.26
C PRO A 6 30.51 -61.34 -12.68
N ARG A 7 30.52 -60.17 -13.35
CA ARG A 7 29.47 -59.30 -13.93
C ARG A 7 28.38 -58.82 -12.95
N SER A 8 28.20 -57.49 -12.96
CA SER A 8 27.08 -56.66 -12.46
C SER A 8 27.27 -56.13 -11.02
N PHE A 9 26.89 -54.91 -10.62
CA PHE A 9 25.96 -53.91 -11.15
C PHE A 9 26.54 -52.50 -10.90
N GLY A 10 26.36 -51.59 -11.86
CA GLY A 10 26.65 -50.18 -11.70
C GLY A 10 25.59 -49.45 -10.88
N LEU A 11 26.02 -48.41 -10.17
CA LEU A 11 25.13 -47.38 -9.63
C LEU A 11 25.69 -46.03 -10.10
N ILE A 12 25.14 -45.52 -11.21
CA ILE A 12 25.36 -44.15 -11.65
C ILE A 12 24.43 -43.28 -10.80
N LEU A 13 25.00 -42.57 -9.84
CA LEU A 13 24.30 -41.57 -9.04
C LEU A 13 24.16 -40.30 -9.90
N ALA A 14 23.03 -40.14 -10.58
CA ALA A 14 22.70 -38.92 -11.31
C ALA A 14 22.35 -37.82 -10.29
N ALA A 15 23.32 -36.96 -9.99
CA ALA A 15 23.09 -35.72 -9.25
C ALA A 15 22.33 -34.74 -10.15
N LEU A 16 21.00 -34.69 -10.00
CA LEU A 16 20.15 -33.66 -10.56
C LEU A 16 20.45 -32.33 -9.87
N LEU A 17 21.31 -31.52 -10.50
CA LEU A 17 21.41 -30.08 -10.26
C LEU A 17 20.07 -29.46 -10.64
N ALA A 18 19.21 -29.25 -9.65
CA ALA A 18 18.02 -28.43 -9.83
C ALA A 18 18.47 -26.98 -10.10
N PRO A 19 18.06 -26.36 -11.22
CA PRO A 19 18.29 -24.94 -11.42
C PRO A 19 17.50 -24.19 -10.36
N GLY A 20 18.20 -23.40 -9.55
CA GLY A 20 17.59 -22.45 -8.63
C GLY A 20 16.70 -21.51 -9.42
N ALA A 21 15.40 -21.76 -9.39
CA ALA A 21 14.40 -20.76 -9.71
C ALA A 21 14.56 -19.66 -8.66
N GLY A 22 15.34 -18.63 -8.98
CA GLY A 22 15.29 -17.37 -8.27
C GLY A 22 13.84 -16.90 -8.31
N LEU A 23 13.16 -16.98 -7.17
CA LEU A 23 11.89 -16.31 -6.97
C LEU A 23 12.16 -14.83 -7.18
N ALA A 24 11.84 -14.31 -8.37
CA ALA A 24 11.61 -12.90 -8.53
C ALA A 24 10.53 -12.56 -7.52
N ALA A 25 10.92 -11.90 -6.43
CA ALA A 25 9.96 -11.31 -5.51
C ALA A 25 9.15 -10.32 -6.35
N ASP A 26 7.88 -10.67 -6.63
CA ASP A 26 6.96 -9.75 -7.27
C ASP A 26 6.93 -8.49 -6.40
N ALA A 27 7.48 -7.41 -6.94
CA ALA A 27 7.48 -6.12 -6.27
C ALA A 27 6.01 -5.77 -5.97
N SER A 28 5.70 -5.43 -4.72
CA SER A 28 4.35 -5.03 -4.37
C SER A 28 4.01 -3.80 -5.20
N PRO A 29 2.78 -3.67 -5.73
CA PRO A 29 2.39 -2.45 -6.46
C PRO A 29 2.55 -1.18 -5.60
N PHE A 30 2.65 -1.32 -4.28
CA PHE A 30 2.82 -0.24 -3.31
C PHE A 30 4.27 0.06 -2.95
N ASP A 31 5.26 -0.67 -3.48
CA ASP A 31 6.67 -0.49 -3.09
C ASP A 31 7.15 0.94 -3.31
N ASN A 32 6.77 1.55 -4.45
CA ASN A 32 7.08 2.96 -4.72
C ASN A 32 6.48 3.88 -3.66
N LEU A 33 5.23 3.64 -3.25
CA LEU A 33 4.55 4.47 -2.26
C LEU A 33 5.11 4.26 -0.85
N ALA A 34 5.47 3.03 -0.48
CA ALA A 34 6.08 2.71 0.80
C ALA A 34 7.54 3.22 0.93
N GLN A 35 8.26 3.33 -0.18
CA GLN A 35 9.62 3.88 -0.24
C GLN A 35 9.65 5.40 -0.46
N SER A 36 8.50 6.00 -0.80
CA SER A 36 8.42 7.43 -1.07
C SER A 36 8.67 8.24 0.19
N ARG A 37 9.40 9.35 0.02
CA ARG A 37 9.67 10.29 1.11
C ARG A 37 8.39 10.93 1.64
N TYR A 38 7.44 11.15 0.73
CA TYR A 38 6.17 11.82 0.95
C TYR A 38 5.06 11.06 0.25
N VAL A 39 3.93 10.93 0.92
CA VAL A 39 2.68 10.41 0.35
C VAL A 39 1.58 11.38 0.69
N HIS A 40 0.78 11.73 -0.31
CA HIS A 40 -0.33 12.67 -0.16
C HIS A 40 -1.61 11.95 -0.50
N CYS A 41 -2.62 12.11 0.34
CA CYS A 41 -3.92 11.49 0.13
C CYS A 41 -5.03 12.52 0.29
N ALA A 42 -6.03 12.43 -0.58
CA ALA A 42 -7.24 13.23 -0.53
C ALA A 42 -8.44 12.30 -0.36
N PHE A 43 -9.30 12.60 0.63
CA PHE A 43 -10.49 11.80 0.95
C PHE A 43 -11.77 12.61 0.84
N TYR A 44 -12.80 11.94 0.32
CA TYR A 44 -14.11 12.46 0.04
C TYR A 44 -15.15 11.82 0.99
N LYS A 45 -16.08 12.59 1.53
CA LYS A 45 -17.18 12.05 2.37
C LYS A 45 -18.12 11.12 1.60
N SER A 46 -18.23 11.37 0.30
CA SER A 46 -19.00 10.56 -0.64
C SER A 46 -18.51 10.87 -2.04
N TYR A 47 -18.78 9.97 -2.98
CA TYR A 47 -18.69 10.29 -4.39
C TYR A 47 -19.70 11.39 -4.76
N ASP A 48 -19.34 12.24 -5.70
CA ASP A 48 -20.29 13.02 -6.48
C ASP A 48 -20.87 12.12 -7.59
N VAL A 49 -21.92 12.60 -8.26
CA VAL A 49 -22.52 11.92 -9.42
C VAL A 49 -22.35 12.80 -10.64
N ASP A 50 -21.76 12.24 -11.70
CA ASP A 50 -21.69 12.91 -13.00
C ASP A 50 -23.11 13.07 -13.55
N PRO A 51 -23.60 14.31 -13.78
CA PRO A 51 -24.95 14.52 -14.27
C PRO A 51 -25.17 14.00 -15.70
N ALA A 52 -24.11 13.81 -16.49
CA ALA A 52 -24.21 13.33 -17.87
C ALA A 52 -24.29 11.80 -17.95
N THR A 53 -23.54 11.07 -17.13
CA THR A 53 -23.46 9.59 -17.20
C THR A 53 -24.15 8.88 -16.05
N GLY A 54 -24.36 9.57 -14.92
CA GLY A 54 -24.82 8.96 -13.67
C GLY A 54 -23.71 8.25 -12.89
N ASP A 55 -22.46 8.30 -13.36
CA ASP A 55 -21.35 7.63 -12.72
C ASP A 55 -20.90 8.33 -11.43
N ARG A 56 -20.34 7.55 -10.52
CA ARG A 56 -19.71 8.08 -9.30
C ARG A 56 -18.36 8.69 -9.64
N ILE A 57 -18.17 9.96 -9.31
CA ILE A 57 -16.94 10.71 -9.58
C ILE A 57 -16.37 11.34 -8.31
N MET A 58 -15.06 11.61 -8.33
CA MET A 58 -14.38 12.44 -7.34
C MET A 58 -13.93 13.71 -8.05
N VAL A 59 -14.31 14.88 -7.52
CA VAL A 59 -14.03 16.18 -8.13
C VAL A 59 -12.87 16.86 -7.41
N GLU A 60 -11.81 17.17 -8.15
CA GLU A 60 -10.65 17.87 -7.62
C GLU A 60 -11.05 19.17 -6.88
N GLY A 61 -10.38 19.46 -5.76
CA GLY A 61 -10.69 20.62 -4.91
C GLY A 61 -11.91 20.46 -3.99
N ARG A 62 -12.68 19.36 -4.11
CA ARG A 62 -13.84 19.07 -3.23
C ARG A 62 -13.55 18.06 -2.13
N SER A 63 -12.29 17.62 -1.98
CA SER A 63 -11.90 16.72 -0.88
C SER A 63 -12.19 17.35 0.48
N GLN A 64 -12.77 16.60 1.41
CA GLN A 64 -13.06 17.08 2.77
C GLN A 64 -11.89 16.79 3.73
N SER A 65 -10.90 16.02 3.31
CA SER A 65 -9.70 15.74 4.08
C SER A 65 -8.48 15.63 3.19
N LEU A 66 -7.39 16.25 3.62
CA LEU A 66 -6.05 15.96 3.09
C LEU A 66 -5.23 15.31 4.18
N THR A 67 -4.45 14.30 3.82
CA THR A 67 -3.54 13.60 4.71
C THR A 67 -2.19 13.49 4.04
N HIS A 68 -1.14 13.92 4.73
CA HIS A 68 0.24 13.83 4.30
C HIS A 68 0.97 12.85 5.21
N PHE A 69 1.60 11.84 4.61
CA PHE A 69 2.52 10.94 5.30
C PHE A 69 3.95 11.27 4.90
N GLN A 70 4.83 11.33 5.89
CA GLN A 70 6.26 11.60 5.70
C GLN A 70 7.10 10.68 6.57
N ALA A 71 8.39 10.59 6.22
CA ALA A 71 9.38 9.79 6.96
C ALA A 71 8.93 8.32 7.14
N ILE A 72 8.42 7.71 6.07
CA ILE A 72 8.01 6.31 6.04
C ILE A 72 9.25 5.43 6.18
N ARG A 73 9.34 4.67 7.27
CA ARG A 73 10.43 3.73 7.55
C ARG A 73 10.03 2.73 8.64
N ASP A 74 10.55 1.51 8.57
CA ASP A 74 10.43 0.49 9.63
C ASP A 74 8.97 0.27 10.11
N GLY A 75 8.01 0.24 9.17
CA GLY A 75 6.59 0.06 9.48
C GLY A 75 5.96 1.24 10.23
N ARG A 76 6.52 2.44 10.09
CA ARG A 76 6.06 3.68 10.72
C ARG A 76 6.11 4.86 9.75
N ALA A 77 5.27 5.86 10.02
CA ALA A 77 5.30 7.14 9.33
C ALA A 77 4.84 8.26 10.28
N ARG A 78 5.05 9.51 9.87
CA ARG A 78 4.39 10.68 10.48
C ARG A 78 3.26 11.15 9.59
N GLN A 79 2.09 11.35 10.16
CA GLN A 79 0.90 11.85 9.51
C GLN A 79 0.63 13.30 9.92
N ILE A 80 0.28 14.14 8.96
CA ILE A 80 -0.31 15.47 9.14
C ILE A 80 -1.62 15.47 8.37
N SER A 81 -2.74 15.89 8.98
CA SER A 81 -4.01 15.94 8.27
C SER A 81 -4.76 17.24 8.55
N THR A 82 -5.66 17.61 7.64
CA THR A 82 -6.49 18.83 7.81
C THR A 82 -7.53 18.70 8.91
N ARG A 83 -7.72 17.50 9.48
CA ARG A 83 -8.76 17.24 10.48
C ARG A 83 -8.26 17.25 11.93
N VAL A 84 -6.96 17.14 12.14
CA VAL A 84 -6.35 17.09 13.48
C VAL A 84 -5.09 17.95 13.48
N ALA A 85 -4.96 18.82 14.46
CA ALA A 85 -3.79 19.67 14.60
C ALA A 85 -2.55 18.84 14.98
N GLY A 86 -1.41 19.20 14.37
CA GLY A 86 -0.10 18.62 14.67
C GLY A 86 0.20 17.33 13.91
N ALA A 87 1.47 16.95 13.92
CA ALA A 87 1.96 15.73 13.30
C ALA A 87 1.89 14.55 14.29
N ARG A 88 1.45 13.38 13.83
CA ARG A 88 1.23 12.19 14.65
C ARG A 88 1.92 10.97 14.08
N ASN A 89 2.36 10.06 14.94
CA ASN A 89 2.98 8.81 14.50
C ASN A 89 1.90 7.80 14.13
N VAL A 90 2.05 7.18 12.97
CA VAL A 90 1.15 6.13 12.46
C VAL A 90 1.95 4.86 12.19
N ARG A 91 1.27 3.71 12.25
CA ARG A 91 1.83 2.43 11.85
C ARG A 91 1.60 2.24 10.35
N VAL A 92 2.58 1.69 9.67
CA VAL A 92 2.48 1.29 8.27
C VAL A 92 2.50 -0.22 8.23
N LEU A 93 1.42 -0.83 7.76
CA LEU A 93 1.24 -2.28 7.72
C LEU A 93 1.01 -2.72 6.28
N HIS A 94 1.75 -3.72 5.82
CA HIS A 94 1.42 -4.46 4.61
C HIS A 94 0.51 -5.63 5.03
N GLY A 95 -0.80 -5.49 4.82
CA GLY A 95 -1.68 -6.65 4.73
C GLY A 95 -1.38 -7.31 3.40
N GLY A 96 -1.41 -8.63 3.28
CA GLY A 96 -0.91 -9.33 2.08
C GLY A 96 -1.45 -8.81 0.74
N LYS A 97 -2.57 -8.06 0.74
CA LYS A 97 -3.16 -7.42 -0.44
C LYS A 97 -3.00 -5.89 -0.50
N TYR A 98 -2.90 -5.21 0.63
CA TYR A 98 -3.03 -3.75 0.68
C TYR A 98 -1.97 -3.10 1.57
N LEU A 99 -1.73 -1.81 1.33
CA LEU A 99 -0.92 -0.99 2.22
C LEU A 99 -1.82 -0.18 3.15
N HIS A 100 -1.53 -0.20 4.45
CA HIS A 100 -2.33 0.48 5.46
C HIS A 100 -1.50 1.46 6.26
N PHE A 101 -2.07 2.64 6.49
CA PHE A 101 -1.64 3.59 7.51
C PHE A 101 -2.67 3.53 8.64
N VAL A 102 -2.22 3.05 9.80
CA VAL A 102 -3.08 2.87 10.97
C VAL A 102 -2.71 3.88 12.03
N ASP A 103 -3.71 4.67 12.38
CA ASP A 103 -3.56 5.78 13.27
C ASP A 103 -4.51 5.63 14.46
N HIS A 104 -4.01 5.80 15.68
CA HIS A 104 -4.80 5.70 16.89
C HIS A 104 -4.97 7.08 17.51
N MET A 105 -6.21 7.56 17.59
CA MET A 105 -6.56 8.84 18.23
C MET A 105 -7.83 8.68 19.05
N ALA A 106 -7.88 9.30 20.23
CA ALA A 106 -9.11 9.41 21.03
C ALA A 106 -9.86 8.06 21.22
N GLY A 107 -9.12 6.97 21.38
CA GLY A 107 -9.69 5.62 21.57
C GLY A 107 -10.24 4.95 20.31
N MET A 108 -10.05 5.53 19.13
CA MET A 108 -10.49 4.99 17.85
C MET A 108 -9.32 4.85 16.87
N TYR A 109 -9.49 3.99 15.88
CA TYR A 109 -8.58 3.82 14.76
C TYR A 109 -9.07 4.62 13.56
N VAL A 110 -8.16 5.36 12.95
CA VAL A 110 -8.29 5.88 11.60
C VAL A 110 -7.43 4.99 10.71
N LEU A 111 -8.06 4.29 9.79
CA LEU A 111 -7.41 3.38 8.86
C LEU A 111 -7.45 4.01 7.47
N THR A 112 -6.28 4.35 6.93
CA THR A 112 -6.12 4.64 5.51
C THR A 112 -5.61 3.39 4.81
N THR A 113 -6.37 2.88 3.84
CA THR A 113 -5.98 1.72 3.03
C THR A 113 -5.75 2.17 1.59
N VAL A 114 -4.57 1.87 1.05
CA VAL A 114 -4.23 2.01 -0.36
C VAL A 114 -4.44 0.65 -1.03
N TYR A 115 -5.39 0.58 -1.96
CA TYR A 115 -5.91 -0.69 -2.46
C TYR A 115 -5.48 -1.05 -3.88
N GLY A 116 -4.93 -0.12 -4.66
CA GLY A 116 -4.48 -0.42 -6.01
C GLY A 116 -4.00 0.79 -6.79
N CYS A 117 -3.47 0.53 -7.98
CA CYS A 117 -3.05 1.58 -8.90
C CYS A 117 -4.23 2.05 -9.77
N LEU A 118 -4.45 3.36 -9.84
CA LEU A 118 -5.46 3.98 -10.71
C LEU A 118 -4.84 4.56 -11.98
N ASP A 119 -3.64 5.14 -11.86
CA ASP A 119 -2.94 5.77 -12.97
C ASP A 119 -1.45 5.47 -12.95
N ARG A 120 -0.87 5.28 -14.14
CA ARG A 120 0.53 4.95 -14.36
C ARG A 120 1.19 5.99 -15.25
N ASP A 121 2.41 6.37 -14.91
CA ASP A 121 3.26 7.18 -15.79
C ASP A 121 3.43 6.47 -17.14
N ALA A 122 3.11 7.18 -18.22
CA ALA A 122 3.24 6.69 -19.59
C ALA A 122 4.68 6.36 -19.99
N ARG A 123 5.69 6.94 -19.32
CA ARG A 123 7.11 6.72 -19.65
C ARG A 123 7.69 5.51 -18.93
N GLY A 124 7.51 5.43 -17.62
CA GLY A 124 8.11 4.39 -16.77
C GLY A 124 7.17 3.27 -16.36
N GLY A 125 5.86 3.37 -16.63
CA GLY A 125 4.84 2.43 -16.16
C GLY A 125 4.65 2.40 -14.64
N ALA A 126 5.36 3.26 -13.90
CA ALA A 126 5.26 3.38 -12.46
C ALA A 126 3.89 3.95 -12.08
N CYS A 127 3.29 3.42 -11.01
CA CYS A 127 2.03 3.97 -10.53
C CYS A 127 2.25 5.36 -9.94
N VAL A 128 1.45 6.34 -10.36
CA VAL A 128 1.51 7.74 -9.91
C VAL A 128 0.31 8.13 -9.08
N THR A 129 -0.84 7.49 -9.30
CA THR A 129 -2.06 7.69 -8.52
C THR A 129 -2.61 6.35 -8.07
N TYR A 130 -2.85 6.23 -6.78
CA TYR A 130 -3.34 5.04 -6.12
C TYR A 130 -4.75 5.25 -5.59
N GLY A 131 -5.58 4.22 -5.66
CA GLY A 131 -6.89 4.23 -5.03
C GLY A 131 -6.73 4.04 -3.54
N ALA A 132 -7.45 4.85 -2.75
CA ALA A 132 -7.40 4.77 -1.30
C ALA A 132 -8.79 4.95 -0.68
N VAL A 133 -8.96 4.43 0.54
CA VAL A 133 -10.11 4.76 1.38
C VAL A 133 -9.63 5.15 2.77
N GLN A 134 -10.44 5.93 3.49
CA GLN A 134 -10.23 6.21 4.91
C GLN A 134 -11.46 5.80 5.71
N SER A 135 -11.25 4.98 6.74
CA SER A 135 -12.30 4.58 7.66
C SER A 135 -11.97 4.99 9.09
N ARG A 136 -13.01 5.02 9.93
CA ARG A 136 -12.95 5.39 11.34
C ARG A 136 -13.73 4.36 12.14
N HIS A 137 -13.08 3.65 13.05
CA HIS A 137 -13.71 2.54 13.76
C HIS A 137 -13.03 2.24 15.10
N PHE A 138 -13.65 1.38 15.90
CA PHE A 138 -13.12 0.92 17.18
C PHE A 138 -12.52 -0.49 17.14
N ASP A 139 -12.56 -1.16 15.98
CA ASP A 139 -12.07 -2.53 15.83
C ASP A 139 -10.54 -2.63 16.00
N PRO A 140 -10.03 -3.27 17.07
CA PRO A 140 -8.59 -3.39 17.32
C PRO A 140 -7.91 -4.42 16.41
N ARG A 141 -8.67 -5.27 15.70
CA ARG A 141 -8.11 -6.26 14.76
C ARG A 141 -7.30 -5.61 13.66
N VAL A 142 -7.49 -4.31 13.39
CA VAL A 142 -6.70 -3.53 12.43
C VAL A 142 -5.20 -3.57 12.70
N LEU A 143 -4.79 -3.85 13.93
CA LEU A 143 -3.37 -3.95 14.30
C LEU A 143 -2.73 -5.30 13.97
N SER A 144 -3.53 -6.33 13.69
CA SER A 144 -3.09 -7.71 13.40
C SER A 144 -3.53 -8.20 12.02
N ASP A 145 -4.71 -7.77 11.54
CA ASP A 145 -5.30 -8.14 10.26
C ASP A 145 -6.05 -6.93 9.64
N PRO A 146 -5.30 -5.94 9.14
CA PRO A 146 -5.89 -4.73 8.55
C PRO A 146 -6.61 -4.99 7.22
N ASP A 147 -6.22 -6.04 6.47
CA ASP A 147 -6.90 -6.44 5.23
C ASP A 147 -8.35 -6.82 5.52
N ALA A 148 -8.60 -7.70 6.51
CA ALA A 148 -9.95 -8.13 6.86
C ALA A 148 -10.82 -6.97 7.38
N VAL A 149 -10.23 -6.05 8.16
CA VAL A 149 -10.94 -4.86 8.65
C VAL A 149 -11.31 -3.93 7.50
N TYR A 150 -10.39 -3.70 6.56
CA TYR A 150 -10.68 -2.93 5.35
C TYR A 150 -11.83 -3.55 4.56
N GLU A 151 -11.78 -4.85 4.28
CA GLU A 151 -12.83 -5.54 3.50
C GLU A 151 -14.21 -5.42 4.14
N ALA A 152 -14.28 -5.46 5.48
CA ALA A 152 -15.53 -5.30 6.21
C ALA A 152 -16.08 -3.86 6.20
N LEU A 153 -15.23 -2.84 6.02
CA LEU A 153 -15.59 -1.43 6.17
C LEU A 153 -15.59 -0.63 4.87
N LYS A 154 -15.01 -1.14 3.78
CA LYS A 154 -14.75 -0.40 2.54
C LYS A 154 -15.97 0.32 1.97
N ASP A 155 -17.16 -0.27 2.07
CA ASP A 155 -18.40 0.30 1.51
C ASP A 155 -18.95 1.49 2.32
N SER A 156 -18.44 1.71 3.54
CA SER A 156 -18.80 2.83 4.43
C SER A 156 -17.62 3.77 4.71
N SER A 157 -16.53 3.62 3.96
CA SER A 157 -15.32 4.41 4.10
C SER A 157 -15.35 5.64 3.19
N ASP A 158 -14.66 6.70 3.58
CA ASP A 158 -14.46 7.89 2.74
C ASP A 158 -13.56 7.49 1.55
N PRO A 159 -14.06 7.48 0.30
CA PRO A 159 -13.22 7.17 -0.87
C PRO A 159 -12.18 8.26 -1.12
N GLY A 160 -11.10 7.90 -1.81
CA GLY A 160 -10.03 8.84 -2.10
C GLY A 160 -8.96 8.28 -3.00
N PHE A 161 -7.86 9.01 -3.06
CA PHE A 161 -6.66 8.61 -3.75
C PHE A 161 -5.43 9.02 -2.95
N CYS A 162 -4.31 8.35 -3.21
CA CYS A 162 -3.00 8.73 -2.74
C CYS A 162 -2.01 8.83 -3.90
N ASP A 163 -1.02 9.70 -3.77
CA ASP A 163 0.10 9.84 -4.70
C ASP A 163 1.41 10.06 -3.92
N HIS A 164 2.53 10.00 -4.64
CA HIS A 164 3.86 10.36 -4.13
C HIS A 164 4.47 11.55 -4.89
N SER A 165 3.63 12.28 -5.64
CA SER A 165 4.05 13.02 -6.83
C SER A 165 4.56 14.44 -6.59
N PHE A 166 4.69 14.90 -5.34
CA PHE A 166 5.28 16.22 -5.04
C PHE A 166 6.81 16.19 -4.94
N VAL A 167 7.47 15.48 -5.87
CA VAL A 167 8.94 15.30 -5.89
C VAL A 167 9.73 16.62 -6.03
N ASN A 168 9.07 17.75 -6.30
CA ASN A 168 9.73 19.07 -6.48
C ASN A 168 9.12 20.23 -5.67
N VAL A 169 8.24 19.99 -4.69
CA VAL A 169 7.76 21.10 -3.84
C VAL A 169 8.71 21.30 -2.68
N GLN A 170 9.44 22.41 -2.72
CA GLN A 170 10.29 22.84 -1.62
C GLN A 170 9.39 23.25 -0.45
N GLU A 171 9.48 22.51 0.65
CA GLU A 171 8.78 22.82 1.91
C GLU A 171 9.11 24.26 2.29
N ALA A 172 8.09 25.06 2.65
CA ALA A 172 8.30 26.43 3.10
C ALA A 172 9.22 26.38 4.33
N SER A 173 10.48 26.79 4.14
CA SER A 173 11.48 26.77 5.21
C SER A 173 10.98 27.68 6.33
N SER A 174 10.86 27.15 7.54
CA SER A 174 10.55 27.95 8.71
C SER A 174 11.62 29.03 8.86
N SER A 175 11.27 30.29 8.59
CA SER A 175 12.08 31.42 9.03
C SER A 175 12.18 31.35 10.55
N LYS A 176 13.41 31.19 11.03
CA LYS A 176 13.75 31.45 12.44
C LYS A 176 13.66 32.94 12.72
#